data_AF-B0WYH1-F1
#
_entry.id   AF-B0WYH1-F1
#
_cell.length_a   1.000
_cell.length_b   1.000
_cell.length_c   1.000
_cell.angle_alpha   90.00
_cell.angle_beta   90.00
_cell.angle_gamma   90.00
#
_symmetry.space_group_name_H-M   'P 1'
#
loop_
_entity.id
_entity.type
_entity.pdbx_description
1 polymer ?
#
loop_
_entity_poly.entity_id
_entity_poly.type
_entity_poly.pdbx_seq_one_letter_code
_entity_poly.pdbx_strand_id
1 'polypeptide(L)'
;MQMEVEPQETIQDVKVKLAGLESIEAQLVLSCEGALLAQDSIVSALGSPTRPHRAAAWCSLARAGKVKGQTPNVEKKKKRRVQYNCNFANVFQAFSRRRGPNAKLA
;
A
#
# COMPACT_ATOMS: atom_id res chain seq x y z
N MET A 1 -19.53 23.40 12.71
CA MET A 1 -20.66 23.18 11.79
C MET A 1 -21.56 22.15 12.44
N GLN A 2 -22.77 22.52 12.82
CA GLN A 2 -23.81 21.58 13.25
C GLN A 2 -24.74 21.40 12.05
N MET A 3 -25.07 20.16 11.69
CA MET A 3 -26.01 19.84 10.61
C MET A 3 -27.32 19.43 11.26
N GLU A 4 -28.42 20.07 10.87
CA GLU A 4 -29.76 19.61 11.26
C GLU A 4 -30.09 18.36 10.44
N VAL A 5 -30.48 17.30 11.14
CA VAL A 5 -30.79 15.99 10.56
C VAL A 5 -32.19 15.62 11.01
N GLU A 6 -33.05 15.27 10.07
CA GLU A 6 -34.39 14.78 10.37
C GLU A 6 -34.33 13.40 11.02
N PRO A 7 -35.17 13.11 12.03
CA PRO A 7 -35.08 11.88 12.82
C PRO A 7 -35.41 10.61 12.02
N GLN A 8 -36.03 10.72 10.85
CA GLN A 8 -36.37 9.60 9.97
C GLN A 8 -35.28 9.28 8.93
N GLU A 9 -34.21 10.09 8.86
CA GLU A 9 -33.15 9.87 7.88
C GLU A 9 -32.29 8.65 8.25
N THR A 10 -31.83 7.95 7.21
CA THR A 10 -30.88 6.86 7.39
C THR A 10 -29.47 7.41 7.49
N ILE A 11 -28.58 6.67 8.14
CA ILE A 11 -27.16 7.01 8.24
C ILE A 11 -26.49 7.07 6.86
N GLN A 12 -27.00 6.35 5.85
CA GLN A 12 -26.54 6.48 4.46
C GLN A 12 -26.81 7.88 3.91
N ASP A 13 -28.02 8.41 4.09
CA ASP A 13 -28.41 9.74 3.59
C ASP A 13 -27.58 10.84 4.26
N VAL A 14 -27.35 10.70 5.57
CA VAL A 14 -26.48 11.60 6.34
C VAL A 14 -25.04 11.58 5.81
N LYS A 15 -24.51 10.41 5.46
CA LYS A 15 -23.17 10.29 4.86
C LYS A 15 -23.10 10.96 3.49
N VAL A 16 -24.13 10.85 2.67
CA VAL A 16 -24.18 11.50 1.33
C VAL A 16 -24.21 13.02 1.48
N LYS A 17 -25.03 13.56 2.39
CA LYS A 17 -25.08 14.99 2.67
C LYS A 17 -23.74 15.52 3.20
N LEU A 18 -23.10 14.79 4.13
CA LEU A 18 -21.78 15.15 4.64
C LEU A 18 -20.69 15.09 3.55
N ALA A 19 -20.75 14.09 2.66
CA ALA A 19 -19.82 13.99 1.54
C ALA A 19 -19.94 15.17 0.58
N GLY A 20 -21.17 15.65 0.32
CA GLY A 20 -21.44 16.82 -0.52
C GLY A 20 -20.98 18.15 0.09
N LEU A 21 -21.08 18.30 1.42
CA LEU A 21 -20.67 19.52 2.12
C LEU A 21 -19.15 19.63 2.30
N GLU A 22 -18.49 18.51 2.60
CA GLU A 22 -17.04 18.51 2.82
C GLU A 22 -16.23 18.24 1.55
N SER A 23 -16.89 17.91 0.42
CA SER A 23 -16.25 17.50 -0.85
C SER A 23 -15.26 16.33 -0.65
N ILE A 24 -15.66 15.34 0.14
CA ILE A 24 -14.83 14.19 0.51
C ILE A 24 -15.43 12.91 -0.09
N GLU A 25 -14.70 12.30 -1.03
CA GLU A 25 -15.01 10.98 -1.64
C GLU A 25 -14.67 9.78 -0.72
N ALA A 26 -14.16 10.03 0.48
CA ALA A 26 -13.70 8.97 1.38
C ALA A 26 -14.86 8.29 2.11
N GLN A 27 -14.68 6.98 2.37
CA GLN A 27 -15.62 6.16 3.13
C GLN A 27 -15.72 6.65 4.59
N LEU A 28 -16.72 7.48 4.87
CA LEU A 28 -16.98 8.06 6.19
C LEU A 28 -17.52 7.01 7.16
N VAL A 29 -16.97 6.98 8.36
CA VAL A 29 -17.42 6.13 9.46
C VAL A 29 -17.99 7.02 10.56
N LEU A 30 -19.26 6.80 10.88
CA LEU A 30 -19.97 7.53 11.93
C LEU A 30 -19.95 6.66 13.20
N SER A 31 -19.69 7.27 14.35
CA SER A 31 -19.65 6.60 15.64
C SER A 31 -20.44 7.38 16.69
N CYS A 32 -21.30 6.68 17.44
CA CYS A 32 -21.96 7.20 18.63
C CYS A 32 -21.47 6.43 19.84
N GLU A 33 -21.01 7.14 20.88
CA GLU A 33 -20.59 6.53 22.15
C GLU A 33 -19.55 5.40 22.00
N GLY A 34 -18.72 5.49 20.95
CA GLY A 34 -17.69 4.48 20.65
C GLY A 34 -18.20 3.28 19.83
N ALA A 35 -19.50 3.18 19.55
CA ALA A 35 -20.07 2.15 18.68
C ALA A 35 -20.14 2.64 17.23
N LEU A 36 -19.63 1.81 16.31
CA LEU A 36 -19.71 2.08 14.88
C LEU A 36 -21.15 1.95 14.41
N LEU A 37 -21.63 2.99 13.73
CA LEU A 37 -22.99 3.01 13.23
C LEU A 37 -23.11 2.28 11.88
N ALA A 38 -24.01 1.31 11.83
CA ALA A 38 -24.38 0.62 10.61
C ALA A 38 -25.12 1.57 9.66
N GLN A 39 -25.05 1.28 8.36
CA GLN A 39 -25.62 2.14 7.33
C GLN A 39 -27.16 2.21 7.42
N ASP A 40 -27.78 1.14 7.87
CA ASP A 40 -29.25 0.99 7.89
C ASP A 40 -29.90 1.49 9.20
N SER A 41 -29.10 2.00 10.16
CA SER A 41 -29.67 2.52 11.40
C SER A 41 -30.28 3.91 11.19
N ILE A 42 -31.36 4.17 11.92
CA ILE A 42 -32.13 5.42 11.84
C ILE A 42 -31.53 6.43 12.82
N VAL A 43 -31.53 7.71 12.45
CA VAL A 43 -31.02 8.80 13.30
C VAL A 43 -31.77 8.91 14.63
N SER A 44 -33.07 8.60 14.67
CA SER A 44 -33.87 8.57 15.90
C SER A 44 -33.39 7.57 16.96
N ALA A 45 -32.58 6.57 16.58
CA ALA A 45 -32.00 5.61 17.51
C ALA A 45 -30.75 6.15 18.22
N LEU A 46 -30.25 7.33 17.84
CA LEU A 46 -29.05 7.95 18.37
C LEU A 46 -29.41 8.93 19.49
N GLY A 47 -29.01 8.62 20.72
CA GLY A 47 -29.31 9.45 21.90
C GLY A 47 -28.38 10.65 22.12
N SER A 48 -27.31 10.79 21.33
CA SER A 48 -26.23 11.74 21.58
C SER A 48 -25.61 12.28 20.28
N PRO A 49 -24.96 13.47 20.31
CA PRO A 49 -24.35 14.07 19.12
C PRO A 49 -23.23 13.19 18.57
N THR A 50 -23.41 12.71 17.33
CA THR A 50 -22.46 11.89 16.58
C THR A 50 -21.33 12.74 16.00
N ARG A 51 -20.09 12.26 16.06
CA ARG A 51 -18.97 12.88 15.32
C ARG A 51 -18.55 12.00 14.15
N PRO A 52 -18.41 12.55 12.93
CA PRO A 52 -17.82 11.80 11.83
C PRO A 52 -16.33 11.55 12.07
N HIS A 53 -15.90 10.30 11.91
CA HIS A 53 -14.49 9.92 11.92
C HIS A 53 -14.08 9.44 10.53
N ARG A 54 -12.90 9.91 10.08
CA ARG A 54 -12.29 9.42 8.85
C ARG A 54 -11.59 8.10 9.18
N ALA A 55 -12.15 6.98 8.72
CA ALA A 55 -11.43 5.72 8.83
C ALA A 55 -10.21 5.76 7.90
N ALA A 56 -9.02 5.65 8.49
CA ALA A 56 -7.80 5.51 7.72
C ALA A 56 -7.85 4.19 6.94
N ALA A 57 -7.54 4.25 5.65
CA ALA A 57 -7.64 3.16 4.68
C ALA A 57 -7.10 1.83 5.23
N TRP A 58 -7.97 0.82 5.35
CA TRP A 58 -7.72 -0.38 6.14
C TRP A 58 -6.79 -1.46 5.54
N CYS A 59 -6.30 -1.38 4.30
CA CYS A 59 -5.62 -2.57 3.75
C CYS A 59 -4.65 -2.46 2.56
N SER A 60 -3.88 -1.38 2.37
CA SER A 60 -2.92 -1.34 1.25
C SER A 60 -1.44 -1.55 1.63
N LEU A 61 -1.05 -1.44 2.91
CA LEU A 61 0.36 -1.47 3.31
C LEU A 61 0.90 -2.83 3.78
N ALA A 62 0.03 -3.84 3.98
CA ALA A 62 0.40 -5.13 4.57
C ALA A 62 1.47 -5.93 3.79
N ARG A 63 1.72 -5.58 2.52
CA ARG A 63 2.71 -6.26 1.66
C ARG A 63 3.93 -5.40 1.31
N ALA A 64 4.02 -4.17 1.80
CA ALA A 64 5.16 -3.30 1.53
C ALA A 64 6.45 -3.92 2.10
N GLY A 65 7.49 -4.09 1.29
CA GLY A 65 8.79 -4.61 1.72
C GLY A 65 8.92 -6.13 1.81
N LYS A 66 7.85 -6.93 1.57
CA LYS A 66 7.88 -8.41 1.67
C LYS A 66 9.04 -9.05 0.89
N VAL A 67 9.25 -8.62 -0.34
CA VAL A 67 10.28 -9.21 -1.22
C VAL A 67 11.69 -8.83 -0.78
N LYS A 68 11.89 -7.63 -0.25
CA LYS A 68 13.20 -7.13 0.20
C LYS A 68 13.74 -7.90 1.40
N GLY A 69 12.85 -8.37 2.30
CA GLY A 69 13.21 -9.22 3.44
C GLY A 69 13.27 -10.72 3.11
N GLN A 70 12.56 -11.16 2.06
CA GLN A 70 12.57 -12.56 1.63
C GLN A 70 13.86 -12.91 0.89
N THR A 71 14.41 -11.99 0.10
CA THR A 71 15.64 -12.24 -0.64
C THR A 71 16.85 -12.15 0.28
N PRO A 72 17.73 -13.16 0.35
CA PRO A 72 18.95 -13.09 1.14
C PRO A 72 19.82 -11.94 0.63
N ASN A 73 20.37 -11.14 1.55
CA ASN A 73 21.23 -10.02 1.20
C ASN A 73 22.60 -10.53 0.73
N VAL A 74 22.88 -10.43 -0.57
CA VAL A 74 24.14 -10.92 -1.15
C VAL A 74 25.24 -9.87 -1.00
N GLU A 75 26.30 -10.24 -0.29
CA GLU A 75 27.49 -9.40 -0.12
C GLU A 75 28.22 -9.14 -1.46
N LYS A 76 28.65 -7.89 -1.67
CA LYS A 76 29.37 -7.49 -2.87
C LYS A 76 30.88 -7.69 -2.67
N LYS A 77 31.47 -8.63 -3.42
CA LYS A 77 32.93 -8.90 -3.41
C LYS A 77 33.72 -7.88 -4.25
N LYS A 78 34.98 -7.63 -3.88
CA LYS A 78 35.95 -6.78 -4.62
C LYS A 78 36.40 -7.48 -5.91
N LYS A 79 36.28 -6.83 -7.08
CA LYS A 79 36.36 -7.48 -8.41
C LYS A 79 37.60 -7.19 -9.27
N ARG A 80 38.44 -6.20 -8.91
CA ARG A 80 39.48 -5.67 -9.83
C ARG A 80 40.57 -6.69 -10.23
N ARG A 81 41.13 -7.44 -9.28
CA ARG A 81 42.22 -8.41 -9.56
C ARG A 81 41.73 -9.61 -10.38
N VAL A 82 40.54 -10.13 -10.07
CA VAL A 82 39.94 -11.27 -10.80
C VAL A 82 39.66 -10.88 -12.26
N GLN A 83 39.13 -9.68 -12.51
CA GLN A 83 38.86 -9.21 -13.87
C GLN A 83 40.14 -9.11 -14.72
N TYR A 84 41.23 -8.56 -14.17
CA TYR A 84 42.49 -8.45 -14.89
C TYR A 84 43.02 -9.83 -15.30
N ASN A 85 43.01 -10.79 -14.36
CA ASN A 85 43.44 -12.15 -14.66
C ASN A 85 42.55 -12.82 -15.72
N CYS A 86 41.23 -12.69 -15.64
CA CYS A 86 40.31 -13.29 -16.61
C CYS A 86 40.36 -12.65 -18.01
N ASN A 87 40.70 -11.36 -18.11
CA ASN A 87 40.76 -10.66 -19.39
C ASN A 87 42.11 -10.77 -20.10
N PHE A 88 43.21 -10.84 -19.33
CA PHE A 88 44.55 -10.66 -19.88
C PHE A 88 45.48 -11.83 -19.58
N ALA A 89 45.63 -12.24 -18.32
CA ALA A 89 46.62 -13.25 -17.94
C ALA A 89 46.19 -14.69 -18.27
N ASN A 90 44.91 -15.02 -18.06
CA ASN A 90 44.38 -16.38 -18.18
C ASN A 90 43.59 -16.59 -19.48
N VAL A 91 43.69 -15.66 -20.45
CA VAL A 91 42.98 -15.78 -21.72
C VAL A 91 43.79 -16.67 -22.66
N PHE A 92 43.44 -17.96 -22.73
CA PHE A 92 43.93 -18.82 -23.80
C PHE A 92 42.97 -18.74 -24.98
N GLN A 93 43.39 -18.07 -26.04
CA GLN A 93 42.57 -17.88 -27.22
C GLN A 93 42.68 -19.11 -28.12
N ALA A 94 41.82 -20.10 -27.87
CA ALA A 94 41.67 -21.22 -28.79
C ALA A 94 41.34 -20.69 -30.20
N PHE A 95 41.80 -21.36 -31.26
CA PHE A 95 41.62 -20.97 -32.67
C PHE A 95 40.15 -20.95 -33.17
N SER A 96 39.17 -21.07 -32.27
CA SER A 96 37.74 -21.05 -32.57
C SER A 96 37.13 -19.65 -32.41
N ARG A 97 35.85 -19.51 -32.77
CA ARG A 97 35.11 -18.25 -32.60
C ARG A 97 35.08 -17.83 -31.13
N ARG A 98 35.48 -16.59 -30.85
CA ARG A 98 35.55 -16.04 -29.48
C ARG A 98 34.16 -16.08 -28.82
N ARG A 99 34.07 -16.70 -27.63
CA ARG A 99 32.87 -16.67 -26.77
C ARG A 99 32.86 -15.39 -25.93
N GLY A 100 31.68 -14.82 -25.73
CA GLY A 100 31.51 -13.62 -24.91
C GLY A 100 31.65 -13.90 -23.41
N PRO A 101 32.03 -12.90 -22.59
CA PRO A 101 32.32 -13.06 -21.16
C PRO A 101 31.12 -13.48 -20.30
N ASN A 102 29.89 -13.40 -20.81
CA ASN A 102 28.66 -13.82 -20.12
C ASN A 102 27.87 -14.87 -20.92
N ALA A 103 28.56 -15.64 -21.78
CA ALA A 103 27.94 -16.74 -22.50
C ALA A 103 27.63 -17.90 -21.54
N LYS A 104 26.37 -18.30 -21.44
CA LYS A 104 25.99 -19.52 -20.72
C LYS A 104 26.48 -20.74 -21.52
N LEU A 105 27.00 -21.77 -20.85
CA LEU A 105 27.04 -23.10 -21.46
C LEU A 105 25.60 -23.57 -21.58
N ALA A 106 25.19 -23.91 -22.80
CA ALA A 106 23.98 -24.68 -23.03
C ALA A 106 24.24 -26.15 -22.67
#